data_AF-A0A934PQV2-F1
#
_entry.id   AF-A0A934PQV2-F1
#
_cell.length_a   1.000
_cell.length_b   1.000
_cell.length_c   1.000
_cell.angle_alpha   90.00
_cell.angle_beta   90.00
_cell.angle_gamma   90.00
#
_symmetry.space_group_name_H-M   'P 1'
#
loop_
_entity.id
_entity.type
_entity.pdbx_description
1 polymer ?
#
loop_
_entity_poly.entity_id
_entity_poly.type
_entity_poly.pdbx_seq_one_letter_code
_entity_poly.pdbx_strand_id
1 'polypeptide(L)'
;MKLITAATSNIAYKQKNKLNNAEVLLGDYLELPAFMLKKAQMIALPHPQSASYTHEMLTLCLDKNIDSIYAATSEEAALLLKARQLFIEYNIEIVDVTNEI
;
A
#
# COMPACT_ATOMS: atom_id res chain seq x y z
N MET A 1 2.25 0.20 -11.71
CA MET A 1 3.13 0.11 -10.52
C MET A 1 2.40 -0.53 -9.35
N LYS A 2 3.10 -1.26 -8.48
CA LYS A 2 2.52 -1.94 -7.30
C LYS A 2 2.86 -1.21 -6.01
N LEU A 3 1.92 -1.09 -5.08
CA LEU A 3 2.15 -0.55 -3.74
C LEU A 3 2.08 -1.66 -2.70
N ILE A 4 3.09 -1.76 -1.83
CA ILE A 4 3.05 -2.60 -0.64
C ILE A 4 3.03 -1.70 0.59
N THR A 5 1.99 -1.87 1.41
CA THR A 5 1.78 -1.13 2.66
C THR A 5 2.61 -1.72 3.82
N ALA A 6 2.60 -1.06 4.98
CA ALA A 6 3.41 -1.40 6.16
C ALA A 6 4.85 -1.79 5.81
N ALA A 7 5.54 -0.91 5.08
CA ALA A 7 6.88 -1.14 4.55
C ALA A 7 7.94 -1.50 5.59
N THR A 8 7.70 -1.19 6.87
CA THR A 8 8.56 -1.58 7.99
C THR A 8 8.35 -3.03 8.46
N SER A 9 7.31 -3.72 7.97
CA SER A 9 6.95 -5.08 8.37
C SER A 9 7.71 -6.16 7.59
N ASN A 10 7.97 -7.31 8.24
CA ASN A 10 8.54 -8.48 7.55
C ASN A 10 7.65 -9.01 6.42
N ILE A 11 6.34 -8.82 6.51
CA ILE A 11 5.37 -9.23 5.47
C ILE A 11 5.62 -8.43 4.19
N ALA A 12 5.80 -7.11 4.32
CA ALA A 12 6.06 -6.24 3.17
C ALA A 12 7.36 -6.62 2.43
N TYR A 13 8.44 -6.90 3.16
CA TYR A 13 9.70 -7.35 2.55
C TYR A 13 9.59 -8.72 1.89
N LYS A 14 8.88 -9.67 2.50
CA LYS A 14 8.60 -10.98 1.88
C LYS A 14 7.83 -10.82 0.57
N GLN A 15 6.82 -9.96 0.55
CA GLN A 15 6.02 -9.71 -0.64
C GLN A 15 6.81 -9.00 -1.73
N LYS A 16 7.65 -8.03 -1.37
CA LYS A 16 8.57 -7.39 -2.31
C LYS A 16 9.48 -8.42 -3.01
N ASN A 17 9.99 -9.40 -2.27
CA ASN A 17 10.82 -10.46 -2.84
C ASN A 17 10.04 -11.41 -3.77
N LYS A 18 8.75 -11.70 -3.46
CA LYS A 18 7.88 -12.50 -4.33
C LYS A 18 7.56 -11.79 -5.64
N LEU A 19 7.36 -10.47 -5.60
CA LEU A 19 7.01 -9.63 -6.75
C LEU A 19 8.19 -9.31 -7.68
N ASN A 20 9.28 -10.08 -7.59
CA ASN A 20 10.56 -9.93 -8.28
C ASN A 20 10.44 -9.28 -9.69
N ASN A 21 11.28 -8.27 -9.98
CA ASN A 21 11.28 -7.44 -11.19
C ASN A 21 10.05 -6.55 -11.45
N ALA A 22 9.02 -6.53 -10.59
CA ALA A 22 7.96 -5.52 -10.70
C ALA A 22 8.42 -4.16 -10.17
N GLU A 23 7.89 -3.08 -10.75
CA GLU A 23 8.01 -1.74 -10.18
C GLU A 23 7.16 -1.68 -8.90
N VAL A 24 7.83 -1.73 -7.75
CA VAL A 24 7.23 -1.79 -6.41
C VAL A 24 7.57 -0.53 -5.62
N LEU A 25 6.53 0.15 -5.18
CA LEU A 25 6.58 1.22 -4.21
C LEU A 25 6.28 0.65 -2.83
N LEU A 26 7.09 1.03 -1.85
CA LEU A 26 6.87 0.70 -0.44
C LEU A 26 6.21 1.89 0.24
N GLY A 27 5.20 1.65 1.07
CA GLY A 27 4.54 2.71 1.83
C GLY A 27 4.34 2.34 3.29
N ASP A 28 4.41 3.33 4.18
CA ASP A 28 4.06 3.18 5.58
C ASP A 28 3.36 4.45 6.07
N TYR A 29 2.40 4.30 6.98
CA TYR A 29 1.72 5.43 7.63
C TYR A 29 2.49 5.94 8.85
N LEU A 30 3.41 5.12 9.38
CA LEU A 30 4.30 5.53 10.46
C LEU A 30 5.26 6.61 9.95
N GLU A 31 5.67 7.52 10.84
CA GLU A 31 6.65 8.55 10.49
C GLU A 31 7.96 7.90 10.05
N LEU A 32 8.19 7.92 8.74
CA LEU A 32 9.42 7.43 8.14
C LEU A 32 10.49 8.52 8.21
N PRO A 33 11.69 8.23 8.75
CA PRO A 33 12.82 9.13 8.68
C PRO A 33 13.09 9.58 7.24
N ALA A 34 13.35 10.88 7.06
CA ALA A 34 13.51 11.50 5.74
C ALA A 34 14.61 10.85 4.87
N PHE A 35 15.60 10.17 5.48
CA PHE A 35 16.63 9.44 4.75
C PHE A 35 16.13 8.16 4.09
N MET A 36 15.08 7.51 4.61
CA MET A 36 14.49 6.30 4.01
C MET A 36 13.63 6.64 2.79
N LEU A 37 12.89 7.74 2.85
CA LEU A 37 12.09 8.26 1.73
C LEU A 37 12.96 8.52 0.48
N LYS A 38 14.20 8.96 0.67
CA LYS A 38 15.13 9.29 -0.43
C LYS A 38 15.83 8.09 -1.07
N LYS A 39 15.92 6.95 -0.39
CA LYS A 39 16.76 5.80 -0.83
C LYS A 39 16.00 4.58 -1.32
N ALA A 40 14.74 4.38 -0.93
CA ALA A 40 14.12 3.06 -0.99
C ALA A 40 12.82 2.94 -1.83
N GLN A 41 12.50 3.92 -2.69
CA GLN A 41 11.17 4.00 -3.34
C GLN A 41 10.06 3.88 -2.27
N MET A 42 10.21 4.68 -1.20
CA MET A 42 9.30 4.69 -0.07
C MET A 42 8.46 5.96 -0.07
N ILE A 43 7.17 5.83 0.22
CA ILE A 43 6.24 6.94 0.37
C ILE A 43 5.55 6.91 1.74
N ALA A 44 5.16 8.09 2.22
CA ALA A 44 4.24 8.17 3.35
C ALA A 44 2.83 7.82 2.88
N LEU A 45 2.14 7.00 3.65
CA LEU A 45 0.75 6.63 3.43
C LEU A 45 -0.17 7.40 4.39
N PRO A 46 -1.44 7.61 4.03
CA PRO A 46 -2.42 8.12 4.97
C PRO A 46 -2.60 7.16 6.15
N HIS A 47 -2.94 7.71 7.31
CA HIS A 47 -3.15 6.92 8.52
C HIS A 47 -4.46 6.12 8.42
N PRO A 48 -4.49 4.82 8.73
CA PRO A 48 -5.70 3.99 8.61
C PRO A 48 -6.84 4.46 9.53
N GLN A 49 -6.51 5.12 10.64
CA GLN A 49 -7.50 5.77 11.52
C GLN A 49 -8.08 7.09 10.98
N SER A 50 -7.59 7.61 9.85
CA SER A 50 -8.16 8.79 9.21
C SER A 50 -9.57 8.48 8.71
N ALA A 51 -10.53 9.36 8.97
CA ALA A 51 -11.89 9.24 8.45
C ALA A 51 -11.94 9.25 6.90
N SER A 52 -10.92 9.84 6.26
CA SER A 52 -10.77 9.94 4.81
C SER A 52 -9.77 8.94 4.22
N TYR A 53 -9.27 7.98 5.02
CA TYR A 53 -8.19 7.06 4.62
C TYR A 53 -8.38 6.46 3.22
N THR A 54 -9.56 5.91 2.94
CA THR A 54 -9.89 5.29 1.64
C THR A 54 -9.76 6.26 0.46
N HIS A 55 -10.23 7.49 0.61
CA HIS A 55 -10.17 8.51 -0.44
C HIS A 55 -8.75 9.05 -0.64
N GLU A 56 -8.01 9.22 0.47
CA GLU A 56 -6.61 9.59 0.43
C GLU A 56 -5.76 8.51 -0.26
N MET A 57 -6.01 7.23 0.05
CA MET A 57 -5.37 6.10 -0.63
C MET A 57 -5.70 6.05 -2.12
N LEU A 58 -6.96 6.25 -2.50
CA LEU A 58 -7.35 6.29 -3.91
C LEU A 58 -6.61 7.40 -4.66
N THR A 59 -6.61 8.62 -4.10
CA THR A 59 -5.92 9.78 -4.69
C THR A 59 -4.44 9.50 -4.88
N LEU A 60 -3.79 8.94 -3.84
CA LEU A 60 -2.40 8.54 -3.88
C LEU A 60 -2.13 7.50 -4.98
N CYS A 61 -3.02 6.52 -5.15
CA CYS A 61 -2.89 5.53 -6.21
C CYS A 61 -2.98 6.15 -7.60
N LEU A 62 -3.91 7.08 -7.82
CA LEU A 62 -4.06 7.79 -9.09
C LEU A 62 -2.83 8.67 -9.38
N ASP A 63 -2.39 9.47 -8.43
CA ASP A 63 -1.24 10.38 -8.57
C ASP A 63 0.06 9.64 -8.90
N LYS A 64 0.17 8.39 -8.42
CA LYS A 64 1.37 7.56 -8.59
C LYS A 64 1.22 6.52 -9.68
N ASN A 65 0.08 6.39 -10.35
CA ASN A 65 -0.18 5.30 -11.32
C ASN A 65 0.00 3.90 -10.69
N ILE A 66 -0.48 3.74 -9.46
CA ILE A 66 -0.54 2.45 -8.78
C ILE A 66 -1.76 1.69 -9.29
N ASP A 67 -1.55 0.47 -9.77
CA ASP A 67 -2.59 -0.43 -10.27
C ASP A 67 -2.94 -1.56 -9.29
N SER A 68 -2.12 -1.76 -8.26
CA SER A 68 -2.32 -2.83 -7.28
C SER A 68 -1.82 -2.43 -5.90
N ILE A 69 -2.63 -2.65 -4.87
CA ILE A 69 -2.31 -2.41 -3.46
C ILE A 69 -2.23 -3.74 -2.73
N TYR A 70 -1.07 -4.02 -2.12
CA TYR A 70 -0.83 -5.17 -1.25
C TYR A 70 -0.93 -4.71 0.20
N ALA A 71 -2.08 -4.97 0.83
CA ALA A 71 -2.40 -4.59 2.19
C ALA A 71 -1.75 -5.56 3.19
N ALA A 72 -0.76 -5.08 3.95
CA ALA A 72 0.10 -5.90 4.81
C ALA A 72 -0.32 -5.91 6.28
N THR A 73 -1.33 -5.11 6.66
CA THR A 73 -1.99 -5.19 7.95
C THR A 73 -3.49 -5.45 7.80
N SER A 74 -4.08 -6.13 8.77
CA SER A 74 -5.50 -6.48 8.73
C SER A 74 -6.41 -5.25 8.83
N GLU A 75 -5.95 -4.19 9.48
CA GLU A 75 -6.67 -2.91 9.56
C GLU A 75 -6.77 -2.25 8.18
N GLU A 76 -5.64 -2.08 7.49
CA GLU A 76 -5.60 -1.51 6.14
C GLU A 76 -6.40 -2.37 5.15
N ALA A 77 -6.21 -3.69 5.21
CA ALA A 77 -6.93 -4.64 4.34
C ALA A 77 -8.45 -4.52 4.54
N ALA A 78 -8.92 -4.49 5.80
CA ALA A 78 -10.35 -4.38 6.08
C ALA A 78 -10.96 -3.06 5.56
N LEU A 79 -10.24 -1.94 5.69
CA LEU A 79 -10.71 -0.63 5.19
C LEU A 79 -10.73 -0.56 3.66
N LEU A 80 -9.66 -1.02 3.02
CA LEU A 80 -9.53 -1.01 1.55
C LEU A 80 -10.52 -1.98 0.91
N LEU A 81 -10.65 -3.20 1.43
CA LEU A 81 -11.56 -4.21 0.89
C LEU A 81 -13.04 -3.80 1.04
N LYS A 82 -13.42 -3.09 2.11
CA LYS A 82 -14.76 -2.50 2.24
C LYS A 82 -15.09 -1.53 1.10
N ALA A 83 -14.07 -0.84 0.60
CA ALA A 83 -14.19 0.10 -0.50
C ALA A 83 -13.73 -0.48 -1.85
N ARG A 84 -13.58 -1.81 -1.97
CA ARG A 84 -12.99 -2.45 -3.16
C ARG A 84 -13.65 -2.02 -4.47
N GLN A 85 -14.97 -1.86 -4.47
CA GLN A 85 -15.70 -1.43 -5.65
C GLN A 85 -15.18 -0.09 -6.20
N LEU A 86 -14.93 0.87 -5.31
CA LEU A 86 -14.40 2.19 -5.65
C LEU A 86 -13.05 2.10 -6.36
N PHE A 87 -12.16 1.20 -5.92
CA PHE A 87 -10.83 1.03 -6.52
C PHE A 87 -10.89 0.29 -7.86
N ILE A 88 -11.77 -0.70 -8.00
CA ILE A 88 -11.96 -1.45 -9.25
C ILE A 88 -12.42 -0.51 -10.39
N GLU A 89 -13.23 0.50 -10.09
CA GLU A 89 -13.65 1.51 -11.09
C GLU A 89 -12.48 2.24 -11.76
N TYR A 90 -11.32 2.30 -11.09
CA TYR A 90 -10.09 2.91 -11.60
C TYR A 90 -9.03 1.87 -12.00
N ASN A 91 -9.40 0.58 -12.13
CA ASN A 91 -8.50 -0.53 -12.42
C ASN A 91 -7.41 -0.73 -11.35
N ILE A 92 -7.74 -0.46 -10.08
CA ILE A 92 -6.82 -0.68 -8.95
C ILE A 92 -7.24 -1.96 -8.23
N GLU A 93 -6.36 -2.96 -8.23
CA GLU A 93 -6.56 -4.21 -7.49
C GLU A 93 -6.15 -4.04 -6.02
N ILE A 94 -6.91 -4.66 -5.11
CA ILE A 94 -6.54 -4.75 -3.69
C ILE A 94 -6.32 -6.22 -3.35
N VAL A 95 -5.12 -6.52 -2.84
CA VAL A 95 -4.68 -7.84 -2.42
C VAL A 95 -4.42 -7.80 -0.92
N ASP A 96 -5.13 -8.64 -0.17
CA ASP A 96 -4.84 -8.88 1.24
C ASP A 96 -3.70 -9.91 1.35
N VAL A 97 -2.55 -9.47 1.88
CA VAL A 97 -1.37 -10.33 2.08
C VAL A 97 -1.15 -10.70 3.55
N THR A 98 -2.09 -10.38 4.44
CA THR A 98 -1.96 -10.69 5.88
C THR A 98 -2.04 -12.18 6.16
N ASN A 99 -2.71 -12.94 5.28
CA ASN A 99 -2.99 -14.36 5.44
C ASN A 99 -2.08 -15.28 4.61
N GLU A 100 -1.09 -14.74 3.88
CA GLU A 100 -0.13 -15.54 3.11
C GLU A 100 1.07 -16.03 3.97
N ILE A 101 0.80 -16.44 5.22
CA ILE A 101 1.77 -16.98 6.18
C ILE A 101 1.57 -18.48 6.33
#